data_AF-A0A223B2C7-F1
#
_entry.id   AF-A0A223B2C7-F1
#
_cell.length_a   1.000
_cell.length_b   1.000
_cell.length_c   1.000
_cell.angle_alpha   90.00
_cell.angle_beta   90.00
_cell.angle_gamma   90.00
#
_symmetry.space_group_name_H-M   'P 1'
#
loop_
_entity.id
_entity.type
_entity.pdbx_description
1 polymer ?
#
loop_
_entity_poly.entity_id
_entity_poly.type
_entity_poly.pdbx_seq_one_letter_code
_entity_poly.pdbx_strand_id
1 'polypeptide(L)'
;MKKISRAKKILLGTLIVIIGLICLIVFILSTAFRETPDGNRITTETNVRMLVDLPGSSPSAAITKSFDAAAFNEFSESKKMDYRGDVTGKVEGDIPCVFIDKRKNSRVSLRFQDDGYTNIKPKINSITLYTAPGMPVSPEKRKDKRIRYNSADGVTDIYLFDFLRKGELSYSDSEEEKPQVMFCIFEVRYTYGGRSYVSLTSVSVLDKK
;
A
#
# COMPACT_ATOMS: atom_id res chain seq x y z
N MET A 1 33.43 -35.63 38.46
CA MET A 1 32.98 -34.78 37.34
C MET A 1 33.93 -34.93 36.16
N LYS A 2 33.49 -35.45 35.00
CA LYS A 2 34.33 -35.63 33.80
C LYS A 2 34.74 -34.25 33.25
N LYS A 3 36.04 -33.91 33.25
CA LYS A 3 36.57 -32.69 32.64
C LYS A 3 36.30 -32.72 31.13
N ILE A 4 35.47 -31.80 30.64
CA ILE A 4 35.24 -31.60 29.21
C ILE A 4 36.56 -31.17 28.56
N SER A 5 37.02 -31.91 27.54
CA SER A 5 38.28 -31.61 26.84
C SER A 5 38.21 -30.23 26.17
N ARG A 6 39.37 -29.57 25.99
CA ARG A 6 39.45 -28.25 25.33
C ARG A 6 38.75 -28.24 23.97
N ALA A 7 38.90 -29.31 23.18
CA ALA A 7 38.23 -29.47 21.88
C ALA A 7 36.70 -29.49 21.99
N LYS A 8 36.14 -30.17 23.00
CA LYS A 8 34.68 -30.17 23.24
C LYS A 8 34.16 -28.81 23.69
N LYS A 9 34.96 -28.03 24.44
CA LYS A 9 34.61 -26.66 24.83
C LYS A 9 34.61 -25.71 23.62
N ILE A 10 35.61 -25.83 22.75
CA ILE A 10 35.69 -25.05 21.49
C ILE A 10 34.50 -25.40 20.59
N LEU A 11 34.23 -26.69 20.37
CA LEU A 11 33.09 -27.15 19.57
C LEU A 11 31.75 -26.63 20.10
N LEU A 12 31.55 -26.67 21.43
CA LEU A 12 30.35 -26.15 22.06
C LEU A 12 30.22 -24.63 21.89
N GLY A 13 31.33 -23.90 22.04
CA GLY A 13 31.37 -22.45 21.81
C GLY A 13 31.00 -22.08 20.37
N THR A 14 31.57 -22.77 19.38
CA THR A 14 31.26 -22.57 17.96
C THR A 14 29.79 -22.88 17.67
N LEU A 15 29.24 -23.96 18.25
CA LEU A 15 27.83 -24.33 18.09
C LEU A 15 26.89 -23.24 18.64
N ILE A 16 27.20 -22.67 19.81
CA ILE A 16 26.41 -21.58 20.41
C ILE A 16 26.41 -20.35 19.50
N VAL A 17 27.56 -19.97 18.92
CA VAL A 17 27.66 -18.84 18.00
C VAL A 17 26.83 -19.07 16.74
N ILE A 18 26.89 -20.29 16.16
CA ILE A 18 26.09 -20.66 14.98
C ILE A 18 24.59 -20.59 15.30
N ILE A 19 24.15 -21.15 16.43
CA ILE A 19 22.75 -21.09 16.86
C ILE A 19 22.33 -19.64 17.07
N GLY A 20 23.16 -18.81 17.69
CA GLY A 20 22.90 -17.37 17.86
C GLY A 20 22.70 -16.65 16.54
N LEU A 21 23.53 -16.94 15.53
CA LEU A 21 23.42 -16.37 14.20
C LEU A 21 22.14 -16.83 13.48
N ILE A 22 21.79 -18.12 13.59
CA ILE A 22 20.54 -18.66 13.04
C ILE A 22 19.34 -18.00 13.69
N CYS A 23 19.30 -17.88 15.03
CA CYS A 23 18.22 -17.21 15.75
C CYS A 23 18.08 -15.74 15.32
N LEU A 24 19.20 -15.03 15.11
CA LEU A 24 19.18 -13.65 14.60
C LEU A 24 18.57 -13.57 13.20
N ILE A 25 18.96 -14.47 12.29
CA ILE A 25 18.40 -14.53 10.93
C ILE A 25 16.89 -14.82 10.98
N VAL A 26 16.47 -15.82 11.76
CA VAL A 26 15.05 -16.17 11.93
C VAL A 26 14.28 -14.99 12.52
N PHE A 27 14.84 -14.28 13.50
CA PHE A 27 14.22 -13.09 14.07
C PHE A 27 14.01 -12.00 13.01
N ILE A 28 15.05 -11.66 12.23
CA ILE A 28 14.96 -10.67 11.15
C ILE A 28 13.89 -11.08 10.13
N LEU A 29 13.91 -12.32 9.64
CA LEU A 29 12.92 -12.83 8.68
C LEU A 29 11.50 -12.75 9.27
N SER A 30 11.32 -13.16 10.53
CA SER A 30 10.02 -13.12 11.19
C SER A 30 9.46 -11.71 11.35
N THR A 31 10.31 -10.67 11.40
CA THR A 31 9.87 -9.27 11.44
C THR A 31 9.63 -8.68 10.06
N ALA A 32 10.30 -9.20 9.03
CA ALA A 32 10.14 -8.75 7.66
C ALA A 32 8.81 -9.22 7.04
N PHE A 33 8.37 -10.44 7.35
CA PHE A 33 7.14 -11.06 6.82
C PHE A 33 5.92 -10.91 7.72
N ARG A 34 5.92 -9.93 8.63
CA ARG A 34 4.73 -9.57 9.41
C ARG A 34 3.92 -8.51 8.68
N GLU A 35 2.60 -8.66 8.78
CA GLU A 35 1.65 -7.63 8.40
C GLU A 35 1.96 -6.31 9.12
N THR A 36 1.66 -5.22 8.43
CA THR A 36 1.73 -3.87 8.97
C THR A 36 0.68 -3.74 10.09
N PRO A 37 1.08 -3.38 11.32
CA PRO A 37 0.13 -3.22 12.42
C PRO A 37 -0.90 -2.13 12.11
N ASP A 38 -2.15 -2.31 12.51
CA ASP A 38 -3.25 -1.37 12.19
C ASP A 38 -2.97 0.08 12.58
N GLY A 39 -2.38 0.30 13.76
CA GLY A 39 -2.01 1.64 14.24
C GLY A 39 -0.95 2.34 13.38
N ASN A 40 -0.25 1.61 12.51
CA ASN A 40 0.79 2.13 11.62
C ASN A 40 0.33 2.20 10.15
N ARG A 41 -0.90 1.78 9.83
CA ARG A 41 -1.41 1.78 8.46
C ARG A 41 -1.76 3.19 7.98
N ILE A 42 -2.26 4.07 8.86
CA ILE A 42 -2.50 5.47 8.52
C ILE A 42 -1.41 6.33 9.15
N THR A 43 -0.55 6.92 8.31
CA THR A 43 0.43 7.90 8.77
C THR A 43 0.13 9.26 8.14
N THR A 44 -0.04 10.29 8.97
CA THR A 44 -0.18 11.66 8.50
C THR A 44 0.83 12.55 9.21
N GLU A 45 1.54 13.37 8.44
CA GLU A 45 2.36 14.46 8.97
C GLU A 45 1.58 15.78 9.00
N THR A 46 0.25 15.70 8.80
CA THR A 46 -0.62 16.87 8.60
C THR A 46 -1.88 16.78 9.44
N ASN A 47 -2.68 17.85 9.42
CA ASN A 47 -3.98 17.91 10.07
C ASN A 47 -5.11 17.21 9.29
N VAL A 48 -4.80 16.55 8.17
CA VAL A 48 -5.78 15.78 7.40
C VAL A 48 -5.26 14.36 7.18
N ARG A 49 -6.13 13.38 7.32
CA ARG A 49 -5.85 11.98 6.96
C ARG A 49 -6.86 11.49 5.95
N MET A 50 -6.39 10.66 5.04
CA MET A 50 -7.24 9.92 4.09
C MET A 50 -7.41 8.48 4.58
N LEU A 51 -8.62 7.96 4.44
CA LEU A 51 -9.01 6.59 4.76
C LEU A 51 -9.56 5.93 3.49
N VAL A 52 -9.43 4.60 3.44
CA VAL A 52 -10.04 3.78 2.39
C VAL A 52 -11.18 2.97 2.99
N ASP A 53 -12.38 3.17 2.43
CA ASP A 53 -13.61 2.44 2.76
C ASP A 53 -13.94 1.52 1.58
N LEU A 54 -13.64 0.22 1.72
CA LEU A 54 -14.06 -0.80 0.76
C LEU A 54 -15.39 -1.44 1.17
N PRO A 55 -16.25 -1.83 0.20
CA PRO A 55 -17.47 -2.57 0.51
C PRO A 55 -17.20 -3.87 1.28
N GLY A 56 -17.79 -4.01 2.47
CA GLY A 56 -17.66 -5.23 3.28
C GLY A 56 -16.38 -5.34 4.12
N SER A 57 -15.54 -4.30 4.11
CA SER A 57 -14.33 -4.23 4.94
C SER A 57 -14.48 -3.14 6.01
N SER A 58 -13.83 -3.34 7.16
CA SER A 58 -13.59 -2.23 8.09
C SER A 58 -12.84 -1.12 7.37
N PRO A 59 -13.20 0.16 7.56
CA PRO A 59 -12.39 1.29 7.12
C PRO A 59 -10.91 1.09 7.49
N SER A 60 -10.00 1.52 6.62
CA SER A 60 -8.57 1.63 6.90
C SER A 60 -7.73 0.34 6.95
N ALA A 61 -8.19 -0.78 6.39
CA ALA A 61 -7.25 -1.89 6.11
C ALA A 61 -6.12 -1.45 5.15
N ALA A 62 -6.36 -0.42 4.30
CA ALA A 62 -5.33 0.14 3.43
C ALA A 62 -4.25 0.91 4.18
N ILE A 63 -3.00 0.74 3.77
CA ILE A 63 -1.92 1.64 4.17
C ILE A 63 -2.10 2.97 3.43
N THR A 64 -2.12 4.06 4.18
CA THR A 64 -2.30 5.42 3.65
C THR A 64 -1.28 6.38 4.26
N LYS A 65 -0.54 7.08 3.41
CA LYS A 65 0.40 8.13 3.82
C LYS A 65 -0.08 9.49 3.35
N SER A 66 -0.17 10.47 4.23
CA SER A 66 -0.65 11.83 3.92
C SER A 66 0.40 12.88 4.25
N PHE A 67 0.62 13.81 3.32
CA PHE A 67 1.68 14.81 3.34
C PHE A 67 1.13 16.20 2.98
N ASP A 68 1.83 17.24 3.43
CA ASP A 68 1.66 18.58 2.86
C ASP A 68 2.15 18.57 1.40
N ALA A 69 1.41 19.22 0.51
CA ALA A 69 1.73 19.16 -0.92
C ALA A 69 3.02 19.88 -1.29
N ALA A 70 3.40 20.96 -0.60
CA ALA A 70 4.66 21.65 -0.85
C ALA A 70 5.84 20.76 -0.44
N ALA A 71 5.79 20.20 0.78
CA ALA A 71 6.81 19.29 1.28
C ALA A 71 6.96 18.03 0.39
N PHE A 72 5.84 17.43 -0.02
CA PHE A 72 5.88 16.26 -0.90
C PHE A 72 6.50 16.57 -2.27
N ASN A 73 6.26 17.78 -2.82
CA ASN A 73 6.78 18.16 -4.13
C ASN A 73 8.30 18.36 -4.12
N GLU A 74 8.88 18.77 -2.99
CA GLU A 74 10.33 18.95 -2.80
C GLU A 74 11.10 17.62 -2.76
N PHE A 75 10.42 16.49 -2.49
CA PHE A 75 11.07 15.19 -2.53
C PHE A 75 11.58 14.84 -3.93
N SER A 76 12.70 14.10 -3.98
CA SER A 76 13.20 13.53 -5.23
C SER A 76 12.20 12.52 -5.81
N GLU A 77 12.22 12.30 -7.12
CA GLU A 77 11.33 11.33 -7.76
C GLU A 77 11.53 9.91 -7.21
N SER A 78 12.77 9.51 -6.90
CA SER A 78 13.06 8.23 -6.23
C SER A 78 12.33 8.13 -4.89
N LYS A 79 12.43 9.15 -4.04
CA LYS A 79 11.77 9.15 -2.73
C LYS A 79 10.23 9.10 -2.87
N LYS A 80 9.68 9.79 -3.86
CA LYS A 80 8.24 9.69 -4.17
C LYS A 80 7.87 8.30 -4.71
N MET A 81 8.74 7.63 -5.46
CA MET A 81 8.53 6.23 -5.89
C MET A 81 8.55 5.28 -4.70
N ASP A 82 9.50 5.47 -3.78
CA ASP A 82 9.59 4.66 -2.55
C ASP A 82 8.30 4.77 -1.74
N TYR A 83 7.78 5.98 -1.52
CA TYR A 83 6.50 6.15 -0.81
C TYR A 83 5.30 5.53 -1.54
N ARG A 84 5.29 5.50 -2.87
CA ARG A 84 4.26 4.82 -3.66
C ARG A 84 4.39 3.29 -3.53
N GLY A 85 5.61 2.77 -3.40
CA GLY A 85 5.86 1.38 -3.04
C GLY A 85 5.44 1.06 -1.61
N ASP A 86 5.78 1.90 -0.63
CA ASP A 86 5.48 1.66 0.79
C ASP A 86 3.99 1.43 1.09
N VAL A 87 3.09 2.10 0.37
CA VAL A 87 1.65 1.94 0.57
C VAL A 87 1.10 0.60 0.07
N THR A 88 1.95 -0.24 -0.52
CA THR A 88 1.65 -1.65 -0.86
C THR A 88 2.05 -2.62 0.25
N GLY A 89 2.61 -2.13 1.36
CA GLY A 89 2.94 -2.97 2.52
C GLY A 89 4.11 -3.91 2.31
N LYS A 90 4.32 -4.83 3.26
CA LYS A 90 5.45 -5.78 3.25
C LYS A 90 5.06 -7.14 2.72
N VAL A 91 3.80 -7.49 2.87
CA VAL A 91 3.21 -8.77 2.47
C VAL A 91 1.89 -8.48 1.76
N GLU A 92 1.48 -9.37 0.84
CA GLU A 92 0.27 -9.16 0.03
C GLU A 92 -1.00 -8.93 0.88
N GLY A 93 -1.08 -9.59 2.04
CA GLY A 93 -2.18 -9.43 3.00
C GLY A 93 -2.34 -8.02 3.59
N ASP A 94 -1.33 -7.15 3.45
CA ASP A 94 -1.44 -5.75 3.87
C ASP A 94 -2.35 -4.91 2.96
N ILE A 95 -2.55 -5.34 1.72
CA ILE A 95 -3.24 -4.55 0.71
C ILE A 95 -4.67 -5.06 0.61
N PRO A 96 -5.66 -4.20 0.85
CA PRO A 96 -7.04 -4.63 0.74
C PRO A 96 -7.40 -4.91 -0.72
N CYS A 97 -8.14 -5.99 -0.94
CA CYS A 97 -8.45 -6.50 -2.27
C CYS A 97 -9.81 -6.00 -2.79
N VAL A 98 -9.86 -5.63 -4.07
CA VAL A 98 -11.07 -5.25 -4.79
C VAL A 98 -11.27 -6.18 -5.98
N PHE A 99 -12.45 -6.80 -6.06
CA PHE A 99 -12.82 -7.63 -7.19
C PHE A 99 -13.46 -6.80 -8.32
N ILE A 100 -12.96 -6.97 -9.54
CA ILE A 100 -13.59 -6.45 -10.74
C ILE A 100 -14.78 -7.37 -11.10
N ASP A 101 -15.99 -6.87 -10.86
CA ASP A 101 -17.26 -7.53 -11.21
C ASP A 101 -18.18 -6.55 -11.95
N LYS A 102 -19.00 -5.79 -11.21
CA LYS A 102 -19.86 -4.72 -11.72
C LYS A 102 -19.35 -3.38 -11.21
N ARG A 103 -19.47 -2.33 -12.02
CA ARG A 103 -19.05 -0.95 -11.69
C ARG A 103 -19.36 -0.51 -10.25
N LYS A 104 -20.56 -0.83 -9.74
CA LYS A 104 -20.98 -0.47 -8.36
C LYS A 104 -20.15 -1.12 -7.24
N ASN A 105 -19.62 -2.32 -7.49
CA ASN A 105 -18.86 -3.13 -6.54
C ASN A 105 -17.36 -3.01 -6.76
N SER A 106 -16.94 -2.68 -7.98
CA SER A 106 -15.54 -2.46 -8.38
C SER A 106 -15.09 -1.03 -8.09
N ARG A 107 -15.17 -0.59 -6.83
CA ARG A 107 -14.81 0.79 -6.44
C ARG A 107 -13.95 0.85 -5.19
N VAL A 108 -13.18 1.93 -5.10
CA VAL A 108 -12.43 2.33 -3.90
C VAL A 108 -13.05 3.63 -3.41
N SER A 109 -13.55 3.65 -2.18
CA SER A 109 -14.12 4.87 -1.59
C SER A 109 -13.09 5.51 -0.67
N LEU A 110 -12.84 6.79 -0.87
CA LEU A 110 -11.91 7.58 -0.06
C LEU A 110 -12.68 8.49 0.86
N ARG A 111 -12.35 8.47 2.15
CA ARG A 111 -12.88 9.37 3.17
C ARG A 111 -11.76 10.22 3.73
N PHE A 112 -12.07 11.44 4.13
CA PHE A 112 -11.10 12.37 4.69
C PHE A 112 -11.54 12.78 6.07
N GLN A 113 -10.57 12.85 6.99
CA GLN A 113 -10.80 13.28 8.36
C GLN A 113 -9.78 14.33 8.78
N ASP A 114 -10.19 15.25 9.65
CA ASP A 114 -9.26 16.14 10.34
C ASP A 114 -8.55 15.45 11.52
N ASP A 115 -7.76 16.21 12.27
CA ASP A 115 -7.07 15.78 13.48
C ASP A 115 -8.03 15.37 14.61
N GLY A 116 -9.20 16.00 14.67
CA GLY A 116 -10.33 15.65 15.53
C GLY A 116 -11.13 14.42 15.10
N TYR A 117 -10.69 13.67 14.09
CA TYR A 117 -11.38 12.50 13.52
C TYR A 117 -12.76 12.83 12.94
N THR A 118 -13.02 14.10 12.65
CA THR A 118 -14.29 14.54 12.05
C THR A 118 -14.20 14.39 10.55
N ASN A 119 -15.25 13.85 9.93
CA ASN A 119 -15.29 13.70 8.47
C ASN A 119 -15.37 15.07 7.80
N ILE A 120 -14.47 15.31 6.86
CA ILE A 120 -14.37 16.57 6.12
C ILE A 120 -14.65 16.37 4.63
N LYS A 121 -14.95 17.47 3.93
CA LYS A 121 -15.23 17.47 2.49
C LYS A 121 -14.14 18.28 1.75
N PRO A 122 -12.97 17.70 1.44
CA PRO A 122 -11.94 18.41 0.71
C PRO A 122 -12.33 18.56 -0.76
N LYS A 123 -11.75 19.57 -1.43
CA LYS A 123 -11.81 19.68 -2.88
C LYS A 123 -10.75 18.74 -3.48
N ILE A 124 -11.16 17.79 -4.31
CA ILE A 124 -10.21 16.93 -5.03
C ILE A 124 -9.63 17.71 -6.21
N ASN A 125 -8.31 17.81 -6.28
CA ASN A 125 -7.59 18.53 -7.33
C ASN A 125 -7.20 17.57 -8.45
N SER A 126 -6.66 16.41 -8.11
CA SER A 126 -6.33 15.35 -9.07
C SER A 126 -6.17 13.99 -8.40
N ILE A 127 -6.37 12.93 -9.19
CA ILE A 127 -6.06 11.55 -8.82
C ILE A 127 -5.19 10.96 -9.91
N THR A 128 -3.98 10.54 -9.53
CA THR A 128 -3.03 9.88 -10.42
C THR A 128 -2.95 8.40 -10.07
N LEU A 129 -2.99 7.54 -11.10
CA LEU A 129 -2.86 6.10 -10.95
C LEU A 129 -1.45 5.64 -11.29
N TYR A 130 -0.92 4.80 -10.42
CA TYR A 130 0.25 3.97 -10.66
C TYR A 130 -0.18 2.50 -10.54
N THR A 131 0.47 1.60 -11.27
CA THR A 131 0.22 0.16 -11.18
C THR A 131 1.51 -0.61 -10.98
N ALA A 132 1.43 -1.76 -10.32
CA ALA A 132 2.53 -2.70 -10.20
C ALA A 132 2.04 -4.15 -10.36
N PRO A 133 2.87 -5.04 -10.93
CA PRO A 133 2.52 -6.44 -11.18
C PRO A 133 2.50 -7.32 -9.93
N GLY A 134 3.13 -6.88 -8.83
CA GLY A 134 3.24 -7.65 -7.61
C GLY A 134 4.42 -7.19 -6.77
N MET A 135 4.90 -8.08 -5.89
CA MET A 135 6.13 -7.89 -5.11
C MET A 135 7.32 -8.53 -5.84
N PRO A 136 8.52 -7.91 -5.89
CA PRO A 136 8.85 -6.58 -5.38
C PRO A 136 8.15 -5.46 -6.17
N VAL A 137 7.70 -4.42 -5.47
CA VAL A 137 6.87 -3.38 -6.07
C VAL A 137 7.72 -2.40 -6.87
N SER A 138 7.39 -2.28 -8.16
CA SER A 138 7.90 -1.24 -9.05
C SER A 138 6.72 -0.45 -9.62
N PRO A 139 6.32 0.68 -8.99
CA PRO A 139 5.16 1.45 -9.42
C PRO A 139 5.39 2.14 -10.77
N GLU A 140 4.50 1.90 -11.72
CA GLU A 140 4.53 2.57 -13.03
C GLU A 140 3.34 3.50 -13.20
N LYS A 141 3.61 4.75 -13.61
CA LYS A 141 2.55 5.75 -13.83
C LYS A 141 1.71 5.39 -15.06
N ARG A 142 0.40 5.28 -14.88
CA ARG A 142 -0.55 5.06 -15.98
C ARG A 142 -0.93 6.38 -16.64
N LYS A 143 -0.39 6.61 -17.84
CA LYS A 143 -0.70 7.79 -18.69
C LYS A 143 -1.83 7.52 -19.70
N ASP A 144 -2.09 6.24 -19.97
CA ASP A 144 -3.10 5.73 -20.91
C ASP A 144 -4.52 5.72 -20.33
N LYS A 145 -4.67 5.84 -19.01
CA LYS A 145 -5.96 5.75 -18.32
C LYS A 145 -6.35 7.07 -17.68
N ARG A 146 -7.60 7.50 -17.91
CA ARG A 146 -8.22 8.62 -17.18
C ARG A 146 -9.02 8.08 -15.99
N ILE A 147 -8.64 8.51 -14.78
CA ILE A 147 -9.36 8.13 -13.56
C ILE A 147 -10.69 8.87 -13.50
N ARG A 148 -11.77 8.09 -13.43
CA ARG A 148 -13.12 8.59 -13.18
C ARG A 148 -13.44 8.42 -11.70
N TYR A 149 -13.82 9.53 -11.08
CA TYR A 149 -14.22 9.54 -9.69
C TYR A 149 -15.50 10.37 -9.51
N ASN A 150 -16.24 10.07 -8.44
CA ASN A 150 -17.36 10.88 -7.98
C ASN A 150 -17.11 11.30 -6.54
N SER A 151 -17.18 12.59 -6.24
CA SER A 151 -17.05 13.11 -4.88
C SER A 151 -18.41 13.61 -4.41
N ALA A 152 -19.04 12.87 -3.50
CA ALA A 152 -20.33 13.22 -2.91
C ALA A 152 -20.26 13.02 -1.39
N ASP A 153 -20.80 13.98 -0.65
CA ASP A 153 -20.90 13.92 0.81
C ASP A 153 -19.61 13.61 1.59
N GLY A 154 -18.47 14.07 1.08
CA GLY A 154 -17.17 13.87 1.72
C GLY A 154 -16.54 12.50 1.44
N VAL A 155 -17.19 11.69 0.60
CA VAL A 155 -16.66 10.43 0.09
C VAL A 155 -16.30 10.62 -1.38
N THR A 156 -15.11 10.16 -1.76
CA THR A 156 -14.66 10.13 -3.16
C THR A 156 -14.56 8.70 -3.65
N ASP A 157 -15.48 8.32 -4.53
CA ASP A 157 -15.51 7.00 -5.16
C ASP A 157 -14.68 6.98 -6.42
N ILE A 158 -13.67 6.10 -6.46
CA ILE A 158 -12.90 5.77 -7.65
C ILE A 158 -13.44 4.47 -8.23
N TYR A 159 -13.92 4.49 -9.47
CA TYR A 159 -14.53 3.33 -10.12
C TYR A 159 -13.49 2.57 -10.94
N LEU A 160 -12.93 1.51 -10.37
CA LEU A 160 -11.88 0.69 -11.01
C LEU A 160 -12.36 0.11 -12.35
N PHE A 161 -13.62 -0.31 -12.42
CA PHE A 161 -14.23 -0.84 -13.64
C PHE A 161 -14.19 0.12 -14.84
N ASP A 162 -14.09 1.43 -14.60
CA ASP A 162 -14.10 2.43 -15.67
C ASP A 162 -12.74 2.49 -16.41
N PHE A 163 -11.68 1.96 -15.81
CA PHE A 163 -10.33 2.03 -16.38
C PHE A 163 -9.55 0.71 -16.35
N LEU A 164 -9.99 -0.29 -15.59
CA LEU A 164 -9.51 -1.68 -15.64
C LEU A 164 -10.59 -2.53 -16.31
N ARG A 165 -10.28 -3.07 -17.49
CA ARG A 165 -11.22 -3.94 -18.22
C ARG A 165 -10.96 -5.40 -17.89
N LYS A 166 -12.03 -6.22 -17.91
CA LYS A 166 -11.93 -7.68 -17.74
C LYS A 166 -10.93 -8.24 -18.75
N GLY A 167 -9.97 -9.04 -18.28
CA GLY A 167 -8.92 -9.63 -19.10
C GLY A 167 -7.73 -8.71 -19.43
N GLU A 168 -7.70 -7.46 -18.94
CA GLU A 168 -6.46 -6.68 -18.78
C GLU A 168 -5.65 -7.17 -17.56
N LEU A 169 -6.28 -7.96 -16.69
CA LEU A 169 -5.64 -8.59 -15.53
C LEU A 169 -5.17 -10.00 -15.94
N SER A 170 -3.86 -10.22 -15.93
CA SER A 170 -3.27 -11.57 -16.03
C SER A 170 -2.60 -11.93 -14.72
N TYR A 171 -2.85 -13.17 -14.28
CA TYR A 171 -2.25 -13.79 -13.09
C TYR A 171 -1.29 -14.92 -13.45
N SER A 172 -0.99 -15.09 -14.75
CA SER A 172 -0.07 -16.11 -15.23
C SER A 172 1.35 -15.55 -15.26
N ASP A 173 2.30 -16.30 -14.70
CA ASP A 173 3.74 -16.06 -14.84
C ASP A 173 4.24 -16.27 -16.28
N SER A 174 3.38 -16.72 -17.20
CA SER A 174 3.71 -16.77 -18.62
C SER A 174 3.88 -15.34 -19.16
N GLU A 175 5.07 -15.04 -19.66
CA GLU A 175 5.43 -13.77 -20.31
C GLU A 175 4.57 -13.42 -21.55
N GLU A 176 3.64 -14.28 -21.95
CA GLU A 176 2.78 -14.10 -23.11
C GLU A 176 1.62 -13.10 -22.82
N GLU A 177 1.92 -11.84 -23.15
CA GLU A 177 1.07 -10.77 -23.70
C GLU A 177 0.13 -9.95 -22.81
N LYS A 178 0.07 -10.14 -21.49
CA LYS A 178 -0.79 -9.29 -20.64
C LYS A 178 -0.06 -8.67 -19.47
N PRO A 179 -0.21 -7.34 -19.24
CA PRO A 179 0.35 -6.70 -18.06
C PRO A 179 -0.26 -7.34 -16.82
N GLN A 180 0.57 -7.97 -15.99
CA GLN A 180 0.18 -8.36 -14.65
C GLN A 180 -0.11 -7.04 -13.90
N VAL A 181 -1.35 -6.80 -13.50
CA VAL A 181 -1.70 -5.65 -12.66
C VAL A 181 -2.29 -6.23 -11.40
N MET A 182 -1.46 -6.33 -10.37
CA MET A 182 -1.90 -6.81 -9.07
C MET A 182 -2.24 -5.65 -8.15
N PHE A 183 -1.50 -4.54 -8.22
CA PHE A 183 -1.66 -3.39 -7.33
C PHE A 183 -2.02 -2.11 -8.10
N CYS A 184 -3.05 -1.42 -7.63
CA CYS A 184 -3.39 -0.06 -8.02
C CYS A 184 -3.01 0.89 -6.89
N ILE A 185 -2.12 1.84 -7.18
CA ILE A 185 -1.62 2.83 -6.24
C ILE A 185 -2.15 4.19 -6.65
N PHE A 186 -2.84 4.87 -5.73
CA PHE A 186 -3.47 6.15 -5.95
C PHE A 186 -2.67 7.27 -5.27
N GLU A 187 -2.25 8.25 -6.06
CA GLU A 187 -1.81 9.56 -5.55
C GLU A 187 -2.95 10.55 -5.69
N VAL A 188 -3.51 10.98 -4.56
CA VAL A 188 -4.67 11.86 -4.46
C VAL A 188 -4.22 13.22 -3.97
N ARG A 189 -4.40 14.24 -4.79
CA ARG A 189 -4.09 15.64 -4.44
C ARG A 189 -5.37 16.39 -4.18
N TYR A 190 -5.44 17.12 -3.07
CA TYR A 190 -6.67 17.79 -2.63
C TYR A 190 -6.37 19.03 -1.81
N THR A 191 -7.37 19.89 -1.66
CA THR A 191 -7.29 21.14 -0.91
C THR A 191 -8.37 21.17 0.18
N TYR A 192 -7.99 21.57 1.39
CA TYR A 192 -8.88 21.78 2.53
C TYR A 192 -8.36 22.92 3.41
N GLY A 193 -9.26 23.79 3.91
CA GLY A 193 -8.86 24.91 4.78
C GLY A 193 -7.80 25.84 4.18
N GLY A 194 -7.79 26.02 2.85
CA GLY A 194 -6.79 26.85 2.15
C GLY A 194 -5.40 26.20 1.98
N ARG A 195 -5.20 24.98 2.46
CA ARG A 195 -3.95 24.21 2.33
C ARG A 195 -4.09 23.07 1.33
N SER A 196 -2.99 22.68 0.71
CA SER A 196 -2.96 21.59 -0.27
C SER A 196 -2.22 20.38 0.27
N TYR A 197 -2.73 19.20 -0.02
CA TYR A 197 -2.27 17.94 0.53
C TYR A 197 -2.09 16.89 -0.58
N VAL A 198 -1.25 15.90 -0.30
CA VAL A 198 -1.12 14.68 -1.10
C VAL A 198 -1.30 13.47 -0.20
N SER A 199 -2.17 12.55 -0.59
CA SER A 199 -2.29 11.24 0.07
C SER A 199 -2.01 10.12 -0.93
N LEU A 200 -1.29 9.10 -0.46
CA LEU A 200 -0.95 7.89 -1.19
C LEU A 200 -1.65 6.71 -0.53
N THR A 201 -2.25 5.83 -1.32
CA THR A 201 -2.80 4.55 -0.85
C THR A 201 -2.77 3.51 -1.96
N SER A 202 -3.02 2.25 -1.64
CA SER A 202 -3.11 1.19 -2.64
C SER A 202 -4.21 0.17 -2.36
N VAL A 203 -4.63 -0.53 -3.42
CA VAL A 203 -5.51 -1.70 -3.36
C VAL A 203 -4.98 -2.78 -4.30
N SER A 204 -5.22 -4.04 -3.96
CA SER A 204 -5.00 -5.15 -4.89
C SER A 204 -6.25 -5.37 -5.73
N VAL A 205 -6.09 -5.79 -6.99
CA VAL A 205 -7.21 -5.91 -7.92
C VAL A 205 -7.28 -7.31 -8.52
N LEU A 206 -8.42 -7.97 -8.33
CA LEU A 206 -8.69 -9.31 -8.83
C LEU A 206 -9.85 -9.36 -9.82
N ASP A 207 -9.69 -10.02 -10.98
CA ASP A 207 -10.83 -10.35 -11.85
C ASP A 207 -11.68 -11.44 -11.17
N LYS A 208 -12.98 -11.17 -11.01
CA LYS A 208 -13.89 -12.20 -10.48
C LYS A 208 -14.08 -13.28 -11.55
N LYS A 209 -13.68 -14.52 -11.23
CA LYS A 209 -13.88 -15.71 -12.08
C LYS A 209 -15.37 -15.97 -12.29
#